data_AF-A0A1C5ENP1-F1
#
_entry.id   AF-A0A1C5ENP1-F1
#
_cell.length_a   1.000
_cell.length_b   1.000
_cell.length_c   1.000
_cell.angle_alpha   90.00
_cell.angle_beta   90.00
_cell.angle_gamma   90.00
#
_symmetry.space_group_name_H-M   'P 1'
#
loop_
_entity.id
_entity.type
_entity.pdbx_description
1 polymer ?
#
loop_
_entity_poly.entity_id
_entity_poly.type
_entity_poly.pdbx_seq_one_letter_code
_entity_poly.pdbx_strand_id
1 'polypeptide(L)'
;MVDTVDIDLFLGLDLGKEFHHAHGLTGQGKTVHDRRLPNTEPRLRELFDRGNRLLKRALFQAAFSAIGCKSDLSSRMYYDRQRARGKTHTQAVLRLARQRVDVIHAMIRNGTLYEPRTLDLAA
;
A
#
# COMPACT_ATOMS: atom_id res chain seq x y z
N MET A 1 -19.33 -11.23 -8.99
CA MET A 1 -19.45 -9.96 -8.24
C MET A 1 -18.54 -10.05 -7.05
N VAL A 2 -17.61 -9.11 -6.89
CA VAL A 2 -16.72 -9.06 -5.71
C VAL A 2 -17.54 -8.49 -4.56
N ASP A 3 -17.54 -9.18 -3.42
CA ASP A 3 -18.16 -8.70 -2.19
C ASP A 3 -17.29 -7.56 -1.62
N THR A 4 -17.86 -6.37 -1.47
CA THR A 4 -17.16 -5.15 -1.05
C THR A 4 -17.57 -4.67 0.33
N VAL A 5 -18.30 -5.50 1.09
CA VAL A 5 -18.94 -5.12 2.36
C VAL A 5 -17.91 -4.78 3.47
N ASP A 6 -16.66 -5.24 3.32
CA ASP A 6 -15.54 -4.92 4.23
C ASP A 6 -14.60 -3.79 3.75
N ILE A 7 -14.96 -3.05 2.68
CA ILE A 7 -14.11 -1.98 2.15
C ILE A 7 -14.47 -0.63 2.80
N ASP A 8 -13.64 -0.21 3.76
CA ASP A 8 -13.77 1.08 4.43
C ASP A 8 -13.51 2.29 3.51
N LEU A 9 -12.66 2.11 2.49
CA LEU A 9 -12.17 3.18 1.61
C LEU A 9 -11.82 2.66 0.20
N PHE A 10 -12.47 3.22 -0.81
CA PHE A 10 -12.12 3.10 -2.22
C PHE A 10 -11.21 4.25 -2.63
N LEU A 11 -10.11 3.94 -3.32
CA LEU A 11 -9.18 4.92 -3.88
C LEU A 11 -9.11 4.75 -5.40
N GLY A 12 -9.59 5.74 -6.13
CA GLY A 12 -9.44 5.88 -7.57
C GLY A 12 -8.29 6.84 -7.90
N LEU A 13 -7.39 6.41 -8.78
CA LEU A 13 -6.36 7.25 -9.38
C LEU A 13 -6.61 7.28 -10.89
N ASP A 14 -7.11 8.40 -11.39
CA ASP A 14 -7.27 8.65 -12.82
C ASP A 14 -6.03 9.36 -13.36
N LEU A 15 -5.47 8.84 -14.45
CA LEU A 15 -4.19 9.28 -14.99
C LEU A 15 -4.40 10.09 -16.29
N GLY A 16 -4.49 11.41 -16.16
CA GLY A 16 -4.58 12.32 -17.30
C GLY A 16 -3.22 12.85 -17.78
N LYS A 17 -3.16 13.30 -19.04
CA LYS A 17 -1.97 13.89 -19.69
C LYS A 17 -1.52 15.23 -19.09
N GLU A 18 -2.44 15.98 -18.52
CA GLU A 18 -2.15 17.30 -17.93
C GLU A 18 -2.12 17.23 -16.39
N PHE A 19 -3.03 16.45 -15.81
CA PHE A 19 -3.18 16.25 -14.37
C PHE A 19 -3.67 14.83 -14.11
N HIS A 20 -3.23 14.24 -13.01
CA HIS A 20 -3.90 13.07 -12.47
C HIS A 20 -5.03 13.50 -11.53
N HIS A 21 -5.97 12.62 -11.23
CA HIS A 21 -7.04 12.86 -10.29
C HIS A 21 -7.07 11.77 -9.22
N ALA A 22 -6.96 12.16 -7.96
CA ALA A 22 -7.15 11.25 -6.85
C ALA A 22 -8.55 11.44 -6.27
N HIS A 23 -9.33 10.38 -6.30
CA HIS A 23 -10.67 10.34 -5.74
C HIS A 23 -10.73 9.25 -4.66
N GLY A 24 -11.20 9.60 -3.48
CA GLY A 24 -11.35 8.70 -2.34
C GLY A 24 -12.79 8.70 -1.87
N LEU A 25 -13.38 7.51 -1.76
CA LEU A 25 -14.77 7.31 -1.31
C LEU A 25 -14.78 6.35 -0.13
N THR A 26 -15.60 6.60 0.89
CA THR A 26 -15.86 5.60 1.93
C THR A 26 -16.67 4.43 1.37
N GLY A 27 -16.75 3.33 2.13
CA GLY A 27 -17.68 2.22 1.85
C GLY A 27 -19.15 2.64 1.70
N GLN A 28 -19.52 3.79 2.27
CA GLN A 28 -20.85 4.39 2.19
C GLN A 28 -21.00 5.38 1.02
N GLY A 29 -20.01 5.47 0.13
CA GLY A 29 -20.02 6.35 -1.04
C GLY A 29 -19.73 7.82 -0.74
N LYS A 30 -19.27 8.16 0.47
CA LYS A 30 -18.93 9.55 0.82
C LYS A 30 -17.55 9.92 0.31
N THR A 31 -17.44 10.98 -0.48
CA THR A 31 -16.14 11.52 -0.93
C THR A 31 -15.33 12.04 0.26
N VAL A 32 -14.14 11.49 0.47
CA VAL A 32 -13.18 11.92 1.49
C VAL A 32 -11.94 12.59 0.90
N HIS A 33 -11.71 12.40 -0.40
CA HIS A 33 -10.66 13.08 -1.13
C HIS A 33 -11.08 13.26 -2.59
N ASP A 34 -10.88 14.45 -3.12
CA ASP A 34 -11.13 14.77 -4.52
C ASP A 34 -10.18 15.90 -4.89
N ARG A 35 -9.08 15.55 -5.56
CA ARG A 35 -8.08 16.55 -5.93
C ARG A 35 -7.29 16.14 -7.16
N ARG A 36 -7.01 17.15 -7.99
CA ARG A 36 -6.02 17.09 -9.07
C ARG A 36 -4.62 16.96 -8.50
N LEU A 37 -3.92 15.91 -8.90
CA LEU A 37 -2.51 15.71 -8.65
C LEU A 37 -1.71 16.23 -9.86
N PRO A 38 -0.58 16.92 -9.63
CA PRO A 38 0.29 17.35 -10.72
C PRO A 38 0.83 16.13 -11.50
N ASN A 39 0.98 16.25 -12.81
CA ASN A 39 1.47 15.16 -13.68
C ASN A 39 3.01 15.14 -13.84
N THR A 40 3.75 15.95 -13.06
CA THR A 40 5.21 16.01 -13.18
C THR A 40 5.89 15.40 -11.95
N GLU A 41 6.88 14.55 -12.21
CA GLU A 41 7.65 13.86 -11.16
C GLU A 41 8.17 14.80 -10.06
N PRO A 42 8.74 15.99 -10.35
CA PRO A 42 9.25 16.89 -9.30
C PRO A 42 8.14 17.45 -8.40
N ARG A 43 6.98 17.80 -8.96
CA ARG A 43 5.85 18.34 -8.18
C ARG A 43 5.13 17.26 -7.41
N LEU A 44 5.07 16.05 -7.95
CA LEU A 44 4.62 14.87 -7.21
C LEU A 44 5.57 14.60 -6.03
N ARG A 45 6.90 14.67 -6.24
CA ARG A 45 7.89 14.55 -5.17
C ARG A 45 7.73 15.62 -4.10
N GLU A 46 7.55 16.90 -4.43
CA GLU A 46 7.29 17.97 -3.44
C GLU A 46 5.99 17.76 -2.65
N LEU A 47 4.95 17.27 -3.31
CA LEU A 47 3.67 16.92 -2.68
C LEU A 47 3.84 15.73 -1.72
N PHE A 48 4.68 14.77 -2.09
CA PHE A 48 4.99 13.59 -1.30
C PHE A 48 6.05 13.83 -0.20
N ASP A 49 6.92 14.82 -0.36
CA ASP A 49 7.96 15.23 0.60
C ASP A 49 7.36 15.85 1.85
N ARG A 50 6.21 16.53 1.73
CA ARG A 50 5.40 16.94 2.89
C ARG A 50 4.71 15.77 3.60
N GLY A 51 4.83 14.56 3.06
CA GLY A 51 4.35 13.31 3.62
C GLY A 51 2.83 13.27 3.66
N ASN A 52 2.21 12.64 2.65
CA ASN A 52 0.78 12.40 2.68
C ASN A 52 0.42 11.49 3.87
N ARG A 53 -0.08 12.10 4.96
CA ARG A 53 -0.41 11.40 6.21
C ARG A 53 -1.51 10.36 6.01
N LEU A 54 -2.47 10.62 5.12
CA LEU A 54 -3.53 9.68 4.78
C LEU A 54 -2.94 8.46 4.07
N LEU A 55 -2.07 8.68 3.08
CA LEU A 55 -1.38 7.60 2.38
C LEU A 55 -0.51 6.77 3.34
N LYS A 56 0.24 7.42 4.24
CA LYS A 56 1.04 6.72 5.26
C LYS A 56 0.16 5.86 6.17
N ARG A 57 -1.01 6.37 6.59
CA ARG A 57 -1.98 5.62 7.42
C ARG A 57 -2.59 4.44 6.65
N ALA A 58 -3.00 4.66 5.41
CA ALA A 58 -3.56 3.61 4.54
C ALA A 58 -2.53 2.48 4.31
N LEU A 59 -1.29 2.84 3.96
CA LEU A 59 -0.20 1.87 3.78
C LEU A 59 0.14 1.13 5.07
N PHE A 60 0.11 1.82 6.22
CA PHE A 60 0.30 1.20 7.52
C PHE A 60 -0.80 0.19 7.85
N GLN A 61 -2.08 0.58 7.67
CA GLN A 61 -3.23 -0.28 7.93
C GLN A 61 -3.23 -1.49 6.99
N ALA A 62 -2.98 -1.29 5.70
CA ALA A 62 -2.86 -2.37 4.73
C ALA A 62 -1.75 -3.36 5.11
N ALA A 63 -0.58 -2.87 5.51
CA ALA A 63 0.52 -3.70 5.99
C ALA A 63 0.16 -4.43 7.30
N PHE A 64 -0.51 -3.76 8.22
CA PHE A 64 -0.95 -4.36 9.48
C PHE A 64 -1.95 -5.50 9.25
N SER A 65 -2.97 -5.30 8.42
CA SER A 65 -3.93 -6.36 8.06
C SER A 65 -3.25 -7.55 7.38
N ALA A 66 -2.24 -7.31 6.53
CA ALA A 66 -1.50 -8.39 5.87
C ALA A 66 -0.69 -9.27 6.84
N ILE A 67 -0.31 -8.77 8.02
CA ILE A 67 0.36 -9.59 9.05
C ILE A 67 -0.58 -10.70 9.57
N GLY A 68 -1.89 -10.45 9.61
CA GLY A 68 -2.90 -11.41 10.06
C GLY A 68 -3.49 -12.28 8.95
N CYS A 69 -3.13 -12.03 7.69
CA CYS A 69 -3.71 -12.70 6.53
C CYS A 69 -3.09 -14.10 6.35
N LYS A 70 -3.88 -15.17 6.53
CA LYS A 70 -3.39 -16.56 6.42
C LYS A 70 -2.93 -16.95 5.02
N SER A 71 -3.47 -16.30 3.98
CA SER A 71 -3.06 -16.52 2.59
C SER A 71 -1.77 -15.78 2.21
N ASP A 72 -1.27 -14.89 3.06
CA ASP A 72 -0.02 -14.17 2.85
C ASP A 72 0.95 -14.34 4.03
N LEU A 73 1.54 -15.55 4.12
CA LEU A 73 2.57 -15.86 5.11
C LEU A 73 3.83 -14.99 4.94
N SER A 74 4.11 -14.52 3.73
CA SER A 74 5.32 -13.76 3.42
C SER A 74 5.39 -12.42 4.17
N SER A 75 4.25 -11.73 4.28
CA SER A 75 4.13 -10.47 5.04
C SER A 75 4.40 -10.68 6.52
N ARG A 76 3.84 -11.76 7.10
CA ARG A 76 4.07 -12.11 8.52
C ARG A 76 5.53 -12.45 8.79
N MET A 77 6.14 -13.28 7.96
CA MET A 77 7.56 -13.65 8.09
C MET A 77 8.48 -12.43 7.98
N TYR A 78 8.22 -11.52 7.03
CA TYR A 78 8.99 -10.29 6.90
C TYR A 78 8.87 -9.42 8.17
N TYR A 79 7.65 -9.26 8.68
CA TYR A 79 7.37 -8.52 9.91
C TYR A 79 8.10 -9.12 11.12
N ASP A 80 7.98 -10.43 11.34
CA ASP A 80 8.62 -11.13 12.46
C ASP A 80 10.15 -11.01 12.37
N ARG A 81 10.73 -11.09 11.17
CA ARG A 81 12.15 -10.82 10.95
C ARG A 81 12.55 -9.40 11.32
N GLN A 82 11.70 -8.39 11.08
CA GLN A 82 12.00 -7.03 11.53
C GLN A 82 11.89 -6.91 13.06
N ARG A 83 10.94 -7.60 13.69
CA ARG A 83 10.81 -7.65 15.15
C ARG A 83 12.01 -8.32 15.81
N ALA A 84 12.50 -9.43 15.24
CA ALA A 84 13.73 -10.11 15.68
C ALA A 84 14.98 -9.22 15.57
N ARG A 85 15.00 -8.26 14.63
CA ARG A 85 16.05 -7.24 14.50
C ARG A 85 15.90 -6.06 15.48
N GLY A 86 15.06 -6.19 16.51
CA GLY A 86 14.85 -5.18 17.54
C GLY A 86 14.03 -3.96 17.10
N LYS A 87 13.40 -3.97 15.91
CA LYS A 87 12.54 -2.86 15.48
C LYS A 87 11.26 -2.85 16.28
N THR A 88 10.77 -1.67 16.70
CA THR A 88 9.46 -1.54 17.36
C THR A 88 8.34 -2.03 16.46
N HIS A 89 7.17 -2.34 17.02
CA HIS A 89 5.99 -2.76 16.24
C HIS A 89 5.70 -1.78 15.08
N THR A 90 5.57 -0.49 15.40
CA THR A 90 5.32 0.56 14.41
C THR A 90 6.40 0.61 13.32
N GLN A 91 7.68 0.50 13.69
CA GLN A 91 8.78 0.48 12.73
C GLN A 91 8.75 -0.76 11.82
N ALA A 92 8.41 -1.92 12.37
CA ALA A 92 8.30 -3.17 11.62
C ALA A 92 7.15 -3.10 10.61
N VAL A 93 5.98 -2.59 11.01
CA VAL A 93 4.82 -2.41 10.11
C VAL A 93 5.13 -1.39 9.01
N LEU A 94 5.78 -0.27 9.33
CA LEU A 94 6.18 0.72 8.31
C LEU A 94 7.20 0.16 7.31
N ARG A 95 8.13 -0.69 7.76
CA ARG A 95 9.06 -1.38 6.86
C ARG A 95 8.38 -2.41 5.98
N LEU A 96 7.37 -3.11 6.50
CA LEU A 96 6.53 -4.00 5.70
C LEU A 96 5.74 -3.22 4.65
N ALA A 97 5.10 -2.11 5.04
CA ALA A 97 4.38 -1.23 4.12
C ALA A 97 5.24 -0.78 2.94
N ARG A 98 6.49 -0.37 3.22
CA ARG A 98 7.45 -0.01 2.18
C ARG A 98 7.79 -1.19 1.26
N GLN A 99 8.08 -2.35 1.82
CA GLN A 99 8.38 -3.56 1.02
C GLN A 99 7.21 -3.96 0.13
N ARG A 100 5.96 -3.81 0.58
CA ARG A 100 4.78 -4.06 -0.26
C ARG A 100 4.63 -3.04 -1.39
N VAL A 101 4.95 -1.77 -1.16
CA VAL A 101 5.00 -0.76 -2.22
C VAL A 101 6.08 -1.10 -3.27
N ASP A 102 7.25 -1.56 -2.84
CA ASP A 102 8.32 -1.97 -3.75
C ASP A 102 7.90 -3.17 -4.63
N VAL A 103 7.15 -4.13 -4.06
CA VAL A 103 6.56 -5.26 -4.81
C VAL A 103 5.54 -4.78 -5.83
N ILE A 104 4.59 -3.93 -5.45
CA ILE A 104 3.59 -3.37 -6.37
C ILE A 104 4.27 -2.61 -7.51
N HIS A 105 5.28 -1.81 -7.19
CA HIS A 105 6.06 -1.10 -8.20
C HIS A 105 6.79 -2.07 -9.16
N ALA A 106 7.37 -3.17 -8.67
CA ALA A 106 7.99 -4.18 -9.51
C ALA A 106 6.97 -4.92 -10.41
N MET A 107 5.79 -5.25 -9.89
CA MET A 107 4.69 -5.85 -10.64
C MET A 107 4.27 -4.96 -11.81
N ILE A 108 4.03 -3.67 -11.54
CA ILE A 108 3.64 -2.67 -12.55
C ILE A 108 4.76 -2.49 -13.58
N ARG A 109 6.00 -2.34 -13.12
CA ARG A 109 7.16 -2.11 -14.00
C ARG A 109 7.40 -3.27 -14.96
N ASN A 110 7.23 -4.50 -14.48
CA ASN A 110 7.55 -5.71 -15.23
C ASN A 110 6.33 -6.35 -15.89
N GLY A 111 5.12 -5.82 -15.67
CA GLY A 111 3.88 -6.42 -16.16
C GLY A 111 3.62 -7.81 -15.58
N THR A 112 4.04 -8.06 -14.34
CA THR A 112 3.96 -9.38 -13.69
C THR A 112 2.92 -9.38 -12.58
N LEU A 113 2.29 -10.53 -12.36
CA LEU A 113 1.37 -10.72 -11.24
C LEU A 113 2.14 -10.89 -9.92
N TYR A 114 1.43 -10.70 -8.81
CA TYR A 114 1.99 -10.97 -7.50
C TYR A 114 2.15 -12.47 -7.32
N GLU A 115 3.40 -12.91 -7.19
CA GLU A 115 3.74 -14.27 -6.77
C GLU A 115 4.16 -14.22 -5.31
N PRO A 116 3.41 -14.86 -4.39
CA PRO A 116 3.80 -14.95 -3.00
C PRO A 116 5.18 -15.60 -2.91
N ARG A 117 6.08 -15.01 -2.12
CA ARG A 117 7.34 -15.68 -1.82
C ARG A 117 7.05 -16.81 -0.84
N THR A 118 6.72 -17.98 -1.38
CA THR A 118 6.79 -19.26 -0.67
C THR A 118 8.27 -19.51 -0.41
N LEU A 119 8.75 -19.12 0.76
CA LEU A 119 9.94 -19.78 1.28
C LEU A 119 9.49 -21.20 1.58
N ASP A 120 9.98 -22.16 0.80
CA ASP A 120 9.82 -23.57 1.08
C ASP A 120 10.18 -23.78 2.56
N LEU A 121 9.22 -24.18 3.38
CA LEU A 121 9.40 -24.36 4.82
C LEU A 121 10.20 -25.64 5.13
N ALA A 122 11.01 -26.11 4.18
CA ALA A 122 11.85 -27.28 4.26
C ALA A 122 13.32 -26.89 4.02
N ALA A 123 13.99 -26.44 5.08
CA ALA A 123 15.45 -26.53 5.27
C ALA A 123 15.80 -26.24 6.73
#